data_AF-A0A2X2VB07-F1
#
_entry.id   AF-A0A2X2VB07-F1
#
_cell.length_a   1.000
_cell.length_b   1.000
_cell.length_c   1.000
_cell.angle_alpha   90.00
_cell.angle_beta   90.00
_cell.angle_gamma   90.00
#
_symmetry.space_group_name_H-M   'P 1'
#
loop_
_entity.id
_entity.type
_entity.pdbx_description
1 polymer ?
#
loop_
_entity_poly.entity_id
_entity_poly.type
_entity_poly.pdbx_seq_one_letter_code
_entity_poly.pdbx_strand_id
1 'polypeptide(L)'
;MVQIKTPDLGGIHNIVDAVLYCNKHGMEAYQGGTCNETEISARTCVHVALAARPMRMLVKPGMGFDEGLNIVFNEMNRTIALLQTKD
;
A
#
# COMPACT_ATOMS: atom_id res chain seq x y z
N MET A 1 8.13 14.17 3.45
CA MET A 1 7.69 12.77 3.29
C MET A 1 7.98 11.98 4.55
N VAL A 2 7.05 11.12 4.98
CA VAL A 2 7.26 10.13 6.07
C VAL A 2 6.95 8.72 5.57
N GLN A 3 7.75 7.75 6.01
CA GLN A 3 7.53 6.34 5.67
C GLN A 3 6.66 5.68 6.73
N ILE A 4 5.49 5.21 6.31
CA ILE A 4 4.55 4.44 7.12
C ILE A 4 4.93 2.97 6.98
N LYS A 5 5.65 2.42 7.96
CA LYS A 5 6.11 1.03 7.95
C LYS A 5 4.98 0.08 8.33
N THR A 6 4.31 -0.44 7.30
CA THR A 6 3.03 -1.16 7.45
C THR A 6 3.04 -2.33 8.46
N PRO A 7 4.08 -3.19 8.57
CA PRO A 7 4.11 -4.25 9.59
C PRO A 7 4.30 -3.71 11.01
N ASP A 8 4.97 -2.57 11.16
CA ASP A 8 5.31 -1.99 12.47
C ASP A 8 4.11 -1.26 13.10
N LEU A 9 3.10 -0.92 12.30
CA LEU A 9 1.86 -0.28 12.77
C LEU A 9 0.84 -1.27 13.37
N GLY A 10 1.14 -2.58 13.34
CA GLY A 10 0.25 -3.62 13.84
C GLY A 10 -1.03 -3.72 12.99
N GLY A 11 -2.15 -3.21 13.51
CA GLY A 11 -3.43 -3.24 12.80
C GLY A 11 -3.44 -2.36 11.55
N ILE A 12 -3.94 -2.88 10.42
CA ILE A 12 -3.90 -2.16 9.13
C ILE A 12 -4.75 -0.87 9.09
N HIS A 13 -5.71 -0.71 10.01
CA HIS A 13 -6.48 0.53 10.15
C HIS A 13 -5.56 1.72 10.50
N ASN A 14 -4.50 1.49 11.28
CA ASN A 14 -3.52 2.52 11.60
C ASN A 14 -2.80 3.04 10.34
N ILE A 15 -2.69 2.22 9.28
CA ILE A 15 -2.10 2.65 8.00
C ILE A 15 -3.03 3.68 7.34
N VAL A 16 -4.34 3.42 7.32
CA VAL A 16 -5.35 4.34 6.79
C VAL A 16 -5.30 5.65 7.58
N ASP A 17 -5.35 5.58 8.90
CA ASP A 17 -5.32 6.76 9.77
C ASP A 17 -4.04 7.58 9.57
N ALA A 18 -2.88 6.91 9.48
CA ALA A 18 -1.60 7.57 9.26
C ALA A 18 -1.52 8.27 7.89
N VAL A 19 -1.99 7.62 6.82
CA VAL A 19 -2.01 8.21 5.47
C VAL A 19 -2.96 9.40 5.43
N LEU A 20 -4.18 9.27 5.96
CA LEU A 20 -5.15 10.36 6.00
C LEU A 20 -4.66 11.54 6.85
N TYR A 21 -3.99 11.26 7.98
CA TYR A 21 -3.36 12.29 8.79
C TYR A 21 -2.27 13.03 8.02
N CYS A 22 -1.41 12.32 7.30
CA CYS A 22 -0.39 12.93 6.47
C CYS A 22 -1.01 13.83 5.38
N ASN A 23 -1.99 13.30 4.64
CA ASN A 23 -2.69 14.03 3.58
C ASN A 23 -3.38 15.30 4.10
N LYS A 24 -4.05 15.22 5.25
CA LYS A 24 -4.70 16.36 5.91
C LYS A 24 -3.74 17.51 6.23
N HIS A 25 -2.48 17.20 6.51
CA HIS A 25 -1.46 18.19 6.90
C HIS A 25 -0.46 18.49 5.77
N GLY A 26 -0.74 18.07 4.54
CA GLY A 26 0.17 18.29 3.40
C GLY A 26 1.51 17.55 3.52
N MET A 27 1.59 16.54 4.37
CA MET A 27 2.76 15.65 4.45
C MET A 27 2.62 14.53 3.42
N GLU A 28 3.66 14.30 2.62
CA GLU A 28 3.69 13.18 1.70
C GLU A 28 3.80 11.85 2.47
N ALA A 29 2.75 11.03 2.39
CA ALA A 29 2.73 9.69 2.92
C ALA A 29 3.41 8.70 1.95
N TYR A 30 4.43 7.99 2.41
CA TYR A 30 4.97 6.83 1.74
C TYR A 30 4.51 5.57 2.47
N GLN A 31 3.56 4.84 1.90
CA GLN A 31 3.10 3.56 2.42
C GLN A 31 4.15 2.48 2.14
N GLY A 32 5.03 2.26 3.11
CA GLY A 32 6.15 1.34 3.01
C GLY A 32 5.77 -0.11 3.33
N GLY A 33 6.75 -0.86 3.78
CA GLY A 33 6.63 -2.26 4.12
C GLY A 33 7.99 -2.88 4.32
N THR A 34 8.09 -4.18 4.11
CA THR A 34 9.36 -4.90 4.20
C THR A 34 9.47 -5.94 3.08
N CYS A 35 10.69 -6.33 2.73
CA CYS A 35 10.91 -7.48 1.87
C CYS A 35 10.53 -8.81 2.54
N ASN A 36 10.38 -8.82 3.88
CA ASN A 36 10.17 -10.03 4.68
C ASN A 36 8.70 -10.24 5.12
N GLU A 37 7.75 -9.62 4.42
CA GLU A 37 6.32 -9.90 4.61
C GLU A 37 5.84 -10.89 3.54
N THR A 38 4.54 -11.00 3.31
CA THR A 38 3.97 -11.99 2.39
C THR A 38 3.27 -11.34 1.20
N GLU A 39 2.98 -12.14 0.19
CA GLU A 39 2.14 -11.74 -0.94
C GLU A 39 0.72 -11.37 -0.49
N ILE A 40 0.20 -12.02 0.55
CA ILE A 40 -1.12 -11.70 1.13
C ILE A 40 -1.08 -10.32 1.77
N SER A 41 -0.08 -10.02 2.60
CA SER A 41 0.02 -8.70 3.26
C SER A 41 0.25 -7.58 2.26
N ALA A 42 1.09 -7.81 1.23
CA ALA A 42 1.30 -6.87 0.15
C ALA A 42 0.00 -6.60 -0.62
N ARG A 43 -0.73 -7.65 -0.99
CA ARG A 43 -2.04 -7.54 -1.64
C ARG A 43 -3.02 -6.72 -0.79
N THR A 44 -3.14 -7.02 0.51
CA THR A 44 -3.97 -6.23 1.44
C THR A 44 -3.54 -4.76 1.50
N CYS A 45 -2.23 -4.47 1.51
CA CYS A 45 -1.72 -3.10 1.50
C CYS A 45 -2.08 -2.35 0.22
N VAL A 46 -2.19 -3.02 -0.93
CA VAL A 46 -2.66 -2.38 -2.18
C VAL A 46 -4.07 -1.82 -2.01
N HIS A 47 -4.99 -2.59 -1.43
CA HIS A 47 -6.36 -2.15 -1.16
C HIS A 47 -6.39 -0.95 -0.21
N VAL A 48 -5.57 -0.98 0.84
CA VAL A 48 -5.40 0.15 1.77
C VAL A 48 -4.91 1.40 1.04
N ALA A 49 -3.88 1.28 0.18
CA ALA A 49 -3.34 2.41 -0.56
C ALA A 49 -4.34 3.00 -1.56
N LEU A 50 -5.05 2.14 -2.30
CA LEU A 50 -6.05 2.56 -3.28
C LEU A 50 -7.13 3.45 -2.64
N ALA A 51 -7.54 3.11 -1.41
CA ALA A 51 -8.52 3.85 -0.63
C ALA A 51 -7.93 5.10 0.06
N ALA A 52 -6.80 4.97 0.78
CA ALA A 52 -6.27 6.03 1.63
C ALA A 52 -5.45 7.10 0.88
N ARG A 53 -5.00 6.80 -0.35
CA ARG A 53 -4.29 7.72 -1.25
C ARG A 53 -2.93 8.20 -0.72
N PRO A 54 -1.97 7.31 -0.39
CA PRO A 54 -0.60 7.75 -0.13
C PRO A 54 0.05 8.28 -1.41
N MET A 55 1.09 9.11 -1.28
CA MET A 55 1.84 9.61 -2.43
C MET A 55 2.62 8.49 -3.12
N ARG A 56 3.18 7.55 -2.34
CA ARG A 56 3.96 6.41 -2.84
C ARG A 56 3.63 5.14 -2.08
N MET A 57 3.76 3.99 -2.73
CA MET A 57 3.71 2.68 -2.10
C MET A 57 4.93 1.83 -2.49
N LEU A 58 5.43 1.02 -1.54
CA LEU A 58 6.56 0.12 -1.75
C LEU A 58 6.16 -1.10 -2.60
N VAL A 59 7.04 -1.49 -3.53
CA VAL A 59 7.03 -2.78 -4.21
C VAL A 59 7.55 -3.86 -3.24
N LYS A 60 6.75 -4.88 -2.94
CA LYS A 60 7.02 -5.88 -1.88
C LYS A 60 6.19 -7.16 -2.09
N PRO A 61 6.50 -8.27 -1.41
CA PRO A 61 7.71 -8.54 -0.62
C PRO A 61 8.87 -8.99 -1.51
N GLY A 62 9.88 -9.62 -0.92
CA GLY A 62 11.00 -10.25 -1.61
C GLY A 62 12.13 -9.28 -1.97
N MET A 63 13.28 -9.87 -2.33
CA MET A 63 14.47 -9.15 -2.81
C MET A 63 14.69 -9.33 -4.31
N GLY A 64 13.85 -10.12 -5.00
CA GLY A 64 13.94 -10.33 -6.46
C GLY A 64 13.35 -9.19 -7.28
N PHE A 65 12.67 -8.23 -6.65
CA PHE A 65 11.96 -7.09 -7.25
C PHE A 65 10.81 -7.47 -8.18
N ASP A 66 11.04 -8.32 -9.17
CA ASP A 66 10.08 -8.74 -10.19
C ASP A 66 8.80 -9.31 -9.57
N GLU A 67 8.95 -10.14 -8.54
CA GLU A 67 7.83 -10.78 -7.86
C GLU A 67 7.00 -9.77 -7.08
N GLY A 68 7.67 -8.84 -6.37
CA GLY A 68 7.01 -7.77 -5.65
C GLY A 68 6.27 -6.83 -6.60
N LEU A 69 6.85 -6.53 -7.77
CA LEU A 69 6.23 -5.66 -8.76
C LEU A 69 5.00 -6.34 -9.36
N ASN A 70 5.12 -7.62 -9.70
CA ASN A 70 4.00 -8.45 -10.14
C ASN A 70 2.86 -8.41 -9.11
N ILE A 71 3.14 -8.68 -7.85
CA ILE A 71 2.11 -8.70 -6.79
C ILE A 71 1.43 -7.33 -6.65
N VAL A 72 2.22 -6.27 -6.46
CA VAL A 72 1.70 -4.93 -6.14
C VAL A 72 1.03 -4.27 -7.34
N PHE A 73 1.71 -4.23 -8.48
CA PHE A 73 1.22 -3.54 -9.67
C PHE A 73 0.00 -4.25 -10.26
N ASN A 74 0.04 -5.59 -10.34
CA ASN A 74 -1.06 -6.31 -10.94
C ASN A 74 -2.30 -6.32 -10.04
N GLU A 75 -2.14 -6.39 -8.71
CA GLU A 75 -3.28 -6.24 -7.80
C GLU A 75 -3.91 -4.86 -7.92
N MET A 76 -3.08 -3.81 -8.02
CA MET A 76 -3.54 -2.44 -8.14
C MET A 76 -4.42 -2.28 -9.37
N ASN A 77 -3.93 -2.73 -10.54
CA ASN A 77 -4.66 -2.61 -11.79
C ASN A 77 -5.91 -3.49 -11.86
N ARG A 78 -5.85 -4.74 -11.35
CA ARG A 78 -7.04 -5.59 -11.23
C ARG A 78 -8.11 -4.93 -10.36
N THR A 79 -7.72 -4.39 -9.21
CA THR A 79 -8.65 -3.74 -8.29
C THR A 79 -9.24 -2.47 -8.90
N ILE A 80 -8.43 -1.65 -9.58
CA ILE A 80 -8.92 -0.48 -10.32
C ILE A 80 -9.94 -0.89 -11.38
N ALA A 81 -9.66 -1.93 -12.17
CA ALA A 81 -10.60 -2.43 -13.18
C ALA A 81 -11.94 -2.86 -12.54
N LEU A 82 -11.91 -3.55 -11.39
CA LEU A 82 -13.12 -3.94 -10.66
C LEU A 82 -13.86 -2.74 -10.05
N LEU A 83 -13.15 -1.70 -9.61
CA LEU A 83 -13.78 -0.47 -9.12
C LEU A 83 -14.47 0.30 -10.24
N GLN A 84 -13.92 0.25 -11.47
CA GLN A 84 -14.50 0.88 -12.65
C GLN A 84 -15.77 0.19 -13.17
N THR A 85 -16.06 -1.05 -12.74
CA THR A 85 -17.34 -1.72 -13.06
C THR A 85 -18.46 -1.38 -12.10
N LYS A 86 -18.18 -0.67 -11.00
CA LYS A 86 -19.22 -0.24 -10.06
C LYS A 86 -19.80 1.08 -10.54
N ASP A 87 -21.12 1.10 -10.72
CA ASP A 87 -21.92 2.30 -11.04
C ASP A 87 -21.84 3.37 -9.95
#